data_AF-A0A2M7GQP8-F1
#
_entry.id   AF-A0A2M7GQP8-F1
#
_cell.length_a   1.000
_cell.length_b   1.000
_cell.length_c   1.000
_cell.angle_alpha   90.00
_cell.angle_beta   90.00
_cell.angle_gamma   90.00
#
_symmetry.space_group_name_H-M   'P 1'
#
loop_
_entity.id
_entity.type
_entity.pdbx_description
1 polymer ?
#
loop_
_entity_poly.entity_id
_entity_poly.type
_entity_poly.pdbx_seq_one_letter_code
_entity_poly.pdbx_strand_id
1 'polypeptide(L)'
;MQKNGRPLVLSEVSKERVRQAGAAVIADTCDPGWNRDVGFRVLKVDTSNMQDVYYRPDQVEQKGLLDAVDNIKPDRTPEDLLFQVMVDWGTDLAASISRETVQGKTVFFVNKSEYAGPDLIACFDTGVTEDLVKELAKHEPVKAVFRDNGFVSDAVKINVEQIFRQLSPTTDVKSI
;
A
#
# COMPACT_ATOMS: atom_id res chain seq x y z
N MET A 1 23.02 -20.49 -11.71
CA MET A 1 23.12 -20.51 -13.18
C MET A 1 22.50 -19.23 -13.72
N GLN A 2 23.26 -18.42 -14.47
CA GLN A 2 22.75 -17.24 -15.17
C GLN A 2 23.00 -17.41 -16.67
N LYS A 3 22.06 -16.98 -17.52
CA LYS A 3 22.26 -16.85 -18.97
C LYS A 3 21.97 -15.40 -19.34
N ASN A 4 22.89 -14.75 -20.04
CA ASN A 4 22.82 -13.30 -20.37
C ASN A 4 22.61 -12.40 -19.13
N GLY A 5 23.26 -12.71 -18.00
CA GLY A 5 23.21 -11.91 -16.78
C GLY A 5 21.91 -12.01 -15.97
N ARG A 6 21.02 -12.96 -16.27
CA ARG A 6 19.72 -13.12 -15.57
C ARG A 6 19.57 -14.50 -14.93
N PRO A 7 18.86 -14.60 -13.78
CA PRO A 7 18.53 -15.88 -13.16
C PRO A 7 17.65 -16.73 -14.08
N LEU A 8 17.92 -18.03 -14.17
CA LEU A 8 17.11 -18.98 -14.94
C LEU A 8 15.86 -19.40 -14.14
N VAL A 9 14.89 -18.49 -14.03
CA VAL A 9 13.57 -18.75 -13.41
C VAL A 9 12.49 -18.55 -14.48
N LEU A 10 11.50 -19.44 -14.54
CA LEU A 10 10.43 -19.38 -15.54
C LEU A 10 9.70 -18.03 -15.54
N SER A 11 9.49 -17.44 -14.37
CA SER A 11 8.89 -16.11 -14.24
C SER A 11 9.71 -15.00 -14.91
N GLU A 12 11.04 -15.07 -14.87
CA GLU A 12 11.91 -14.10 -15.57
C GLU A 12 11.78 -14.22 -17.09
N VAL A 13 11.71 -15.46 -17.60
CA VAL A 13 11.48 -15.71 -19.03
C VAL A 13 10.10 -15.21 -19.45
N SER A 14 9.06 -15.47 -18.65
CA SER A 14 7.70 -14.99 -18.92
C SER A 14 7.63 -13.46 -18.94
N LYS A 15 8.25 -12.78 -17.97
CA LYS A 15 8.30 -11.30 -17.94
C LYS A 15 8.98 -10.74 -19.18
N GLU A 16 10.11 -11.33 -19.58
CA GLU A 16 10.83 -10.89 -20.77
C GLU A 16 10.00 -11.10 -22.05
N ARG A 17 9.32 -12.25 -22.16
CA ARG A 17 8.43 -12.54 -23.29
C ARG A 17 7.33 -11.48 -23.41
N VAL A 18 6.71 -11.08 -22.30
CA VAL A 18 5.66 -10.03 -22.29
C VAL A 18 6.24 -8.68 -22.73
N ARG A 19 7.43 -8.29 -22.23
CA ARG A 19 8.11 -7.05 -22.65
C ARG A 19 8.40 -7.02 -24.15
N GLN A 20 8.93 -8.11 -24.70
CA GLN A 20 9.25 -8.22 -26.13
C GLN A 20 7.99 -8.17 -26.98
N ALA A 21 6.91 -8.83 -26.55
CA ALA A 21 5.63 -8.76 -27.24
C ALA A 21 5.07 -7.33 -27.26
N GLY A 22 5.11 -6.61 -26.13
CA GLY A 22 4.70 -5.21 -26.08
C GLY A 22 5.52 -4.31 -27.01
N ALA A 23 6.84 -4.48 -27.02
CA ALA A 23 7.73 -3.74 -27.92
C ALA A 23 7.45 -4.03 -29.41
N ALA A 24 7.18 -5.29 -29.76
CA ALA A 24 6.84 -5.68 -31.12
C ALA A 24 5.51 -5.06 -31.59
N VAL A 25 4.49 -5.02 -30.73
CA VAL A 25 3.20 -4.40 -31.05
C VAL A 25 3.35 -2.89 -31.28
N ILE A 26 4.14 -2.20 -30.46
CA ILE A 26 4.39 -0.76 -30.63
C ILE A 26 5.16 -0.45 -31.93
N ALA A 27 6.02 -1.36 -32.38
CA ALA A 27 6.80 -1.18 -33.60
C ALA A 27 5.96 -1.37 -34.89
N ASP A 28 4.78 -1.99 -34.81
CA ASP A 28 3.86 -2.19 -35.92
C ASP A 28 2.83 -1.06 -36.03
N THR A 29 2.00 -1.10 -37.08
CA THR A 29 0.92 -0.14 -37.30
C THR A 29 -0.16 -0.28 -36.22
N CYS A 30 -0.15 0.66 -35.28
CA CYS A 30 -1.11 0.73 -34.18
C CYS A 30 -2.35 1.56 -34.56
N ASP A 31 -3.49 1.24 -33.95
CA ASP A 31 -4.68 2.09 -34.03
C ASP A 31 -4.38 3.49 -33.44
N PRO A 32 -4.73 4.60 -34.12
CA PRO A 32 -4.46 5.95 -33.65
C PRO A 32 -5.14 6.30 -32.31
N GLY A 33 -6.24 5.64 -31.98
CA GLY A 33 -7.01 5.83 -30.74
C GLY A 33 -6.51 4.98 -29.56
N TRP A 34 -5.56 4.07 -29.78
CA TRP A 34 -4.98 3.28 -28.71
C TRP A 34 -3.86 4.05 -27.99
N ASN A 35 -3.92 4.07 -26.65
CA ASN A 35 -2.94 4.76 -25.79
C ASN A 35 -1.56 4.06 -25.71
N ARG A 36 -1.39 2.91 -26.37
CA ARG A 36 -0.15 2.12 -26.41
C ARG A 36 0.37 1.70 -25.03
N ASP A 37 -0.54 1.49 -24.07
CA ASP A 37 -0.16 0.95 -22.77
C ASP A 37 0.20 -0.54 -22.90
N VAL A 38 1.50 -0.82 -22.87
CA VAL A 38 2.07 -2.17 -22.81
C VAL A 38 2.74 -2.44 -21.47
N GLY A 39 2.56 -1.53 -20.50
CA GLY A 39 3.08 -1.67 -19.16
C GLY A 39 2.42 -2.84 -18.44
N PHE A 40 3.14 -3.43 -17.48
CA PHE A 40 2.55 -4.42 -16.60
C PHE A 40 3.20 -4.34 -15.22
N ARG A 41 2.38 -4.63 -14.21
CA ARG A 41 2.80 -4.75 -12.82
C ARG A 41 3.19 -6.20 -12.53
N VAL A 42 4.27 -6.39 -11.80
CA VAL A 42 4.72 -7.71 -11.33
C VAL A 42 4.60 -7.73 -9.83
N LEU A 43 3.86 -8.69 -9.30
CA LEU A 43 3.75 -8.96 -7.88
C LEU A 43 4.34 -10.34 -7.58
N LYS A 44 4.85 -10.52 -6.37
CA LYS A 44 5.40 -11.78 -5.89
C LYS A 44 4.75 -12.11 -4.56
N VAL A 45 4.41 -13.39 -4.37
CA VAL A 45 3.96 -13.89 -3.08
C VAL A 45 5.17 -14.03 -2.14
N ASP A 46 5.04 -13.52 -0.94
CA ASP A 46 6.02 -13.62 0.13
C ASP A 46 5.32 -14.00 1.44
N THR A 47 6.08 -14.15 2.52
CA THR A 47 5.55 -14.29 3.87
C THR A 47 4.80 -13.02 4.32
N SER A 48 3.96 -13.14 5.35
CA SER A 48 3.22 -12.01 5.94
C SER A 48 4.11 -10.79 6.20
N ASN A 49 3.57 -9.58 6.02
CA ASN A 49 4.25 -8.35 6.44
C ASN A 49 4.28 -8.18 7.96
N MET A 50 3.39 -8.88 8.68
CA MET A 50 3.30 -8.80 10.13
C MET A 50 4.44 -9.58 10.78
N GLN A 51 4.94 -9.05 11.90
CA GLN A 51 5.91 -9.73 12.75
C GLN A 51 5.27 -11.01 13.32
N ASP A 52 6.05 -12.08 13.36
CA ASP A 52 5.62 -13.37 13.92
C ASP A 52 5.66 -13.30 15.45
N VAL A 53 4.62 -12.74 16.05
CA VAL A 53 4.49 -12.57 17.51
C VAL A 53 4.03 -13.87 18.16
N TYR A 54 4.89 -14.90 18.18
CA TYR A 54 4.64 -16.15 18.89
C TYR A 54 5.45 -16.19 20.20
N TYR A 55 4.96 -15.50 21.23
CA TYR A 55 5.47 -15.71 22.59
C TYR A 55 4.35 -16.15 23.51
N ARG A 56 4.66 -17.12 24.38
CA ARG A 56 3.82 -17.36 25.55
C ARG A 56 4.13 -16.27 26.60
N PRO A 57 3.15 -15.83 27.42
CA PRO A 57 3.39 -14.77 28.40
C PRO A 57 4.57 -15.01 29.35
N ASP A 58 4.90 -16.28 29.61
CA ASP A 58 6.01 -16.75 30.44
C ASP A 58 7.38 -16.77 29.73
N GLN A 59 7.40 -16.51 28.41
CA GLN A 59 8.61 -16.51 27.57
C GLN A 59 9.03 -15.11 27.12
N VAL A 60 8.32 -14.07 27.59
CA VAL A 60 8.61 -12.67 27.24
C VAL A 60 9.80 -12.18 28.07
N GLU A 61 10.97 -12.06 27.45
CA GLU A 61 12.11 -11.39 28.07
C GLU A 61 11.95 -9.87 27.98
N GLN A 62 12.26 -9.14 29.07
CA GLN A 62 12.16 -7.67 29.12
C GLN A 62 12.95 -6.96 28.01
N LYS A 63 13.98 -7.62 27.46
CA LYS A 63 14.80 -7.12 26.36
C LYS A 63 14.09 -7.13 25.00
N GLY A 64 13.13 -8.03 24.79
CA GLY A 64 12.30 -8.12 23.57
C GLY A 64 11.02 -7.30 23.63
N LEU A 65 10.76 -6.58 24.74
CA LEU A 65 9.56 -5.77 24.92
C LEU A 65 9.48 -4.60 23.92
N LEU A 66 10.64 -4.08 23.50
CA LEU A 66 10.73 -3.00 22.51
C LEU A 66 10.47 -3.49 21.09
N ASP A 67 10.82 -4.75 20.79
CA ASP A 67 10.55 -5.38 19.50
C ASP A 67 9.05 -5.70 19.31
N ALA A 68 8.28 -5.71 20.40
CA ALA A 68 6.82 -5.85 20.36
C ALA A 68 6.07 -4.55 20.03
N VAL A 69 6.78 -3.42 19.91
CA VAL A 69 6.18 -2.10 19.60
C VAL A 69 5.93 -1.92 18.10
N ASP A 70 6.72 -2.58 17.25
CA ASP A 70 6.48 -2.61 15.81
C ASP A 70 5.96 -3.99 15.38
N ASN A 71 4.74 -3.99 14.87
CA ASN A 71 4.05 -5.18 14.40
C ASN A 71 4.34 -5.50 12.94
N ILE A 72 5.13 -4.66 12.25
CA ILE A 72 5.54 -4.84 10.86
C ILE A 72 7.00 -5.28 10.80
N LYS A 73 7.30 -6.27 9.95
CA LYS A 73 8.66 -6.73 9.69
C LYS A 73 9.52 -5.56 9.14
N PRO A 74 10.76 -5.38 9.61
CA PRO A 74 11.56 -4.19 9.31
C PRO A 74 12.04 -4.11 7.86
N ASP A 75 12.00 -5.22 7.11
CA ASP A 75 12.36 -5.29 5.70
C ASP A 75 11.18 -5.02 4.75
N ARG A 76 10.02 -4.65 5.27
CA ARG A 76 8.81 -4.36 4.48
C ARG A 76 8.76 -2.90 4.04
N THR A 77 8.39 -2.72 2.78
CA THR A 77 8.19 -1.39 2.19
C THR A 77 6.75 -0.91 2.40
N PRO A 78 6.49 0.40 2.36
CA PRO A 78 5.13 0.93 2.38
C PRO A 78 4.25 0.36 1.26
N GLU A 79 4.83 0.06 0.10
CA GLU A 79 4.15 -0.60 -1.02
C GLU A 79 3.77 -2.05 -0.71
N ASP A 80 4.61 -2.81 0.01
CA ASP A 80 4.26 -4.18 0.45
C ASP A 80 3.03 -4.16 1.37
N LEU A 81 2.96 -3.16 2.27
CA LEU A 81 1.80 -2.93 3.14
C LEU A 81 0.57 -2.53 2.32
N LEU A 82 0.73 -1.63 1.35
CA LEU A 82 -0.34 -1.21 0.46
C LEU A 82 -0.95 -2.40 -0.28
N PHE A 83 -0.12 -3.23 -0.91
CA PHE A 83 -0.60 -4.38 -1.68
C PHE A 83 -1.23 -5.45 -0.78
N GLN A 84 -0.74 -5.64 0.45
CA GLN A 84 -1.43 -6.51 1.41
C GLN A 84 -2.83 -5.97 1.72
N VAL A 85 -2.95 -4.68 2.05
CA VAL A 85 -4.25 -4.03 2.32
C VAL A 85 -5.19 -4.15 1.12
N MET A 86 -4.69 -3.89 -0.10
CA MET A 86 -5.49 -4.01 -1.32
C MET A 86 -6.04 -5.44 -1.49
N VAL A 87 -5.24 -6.47 -1.21
CA VAL A 87 -5.69 -7.87 -1.25
C VAL A 87 -6.70 -8.17 -0.15
N ASP A 88 -6.41 -7.80 1.10
CA ASP A 88 -7.28 -8.04 2.26
C ASP A 88 -8.68 -7.43 2.06
N TRP A 89 -8.74 -6.34 1.32
CA TRP A 89 -9.94 -5.54 1.11
C TRP A 89 -10.58 -5.70 -0.27
N GLY A 90 -10.06 -6.63 -1.08
CA GLY A 90 -10.61 -6.95 -2.40
C GLY A 90 -10.54 -5.79 -3.40
N THR A 91 -9.59 -4.87 -3.23
CA THR A 91 -9.35 -3.77 -4.17
C THR A 91 -8.62 -4.30 -5.40
N ASP A 92 -8.95 -3.75 -6.58
CA ASP A 92 -8.31 -4.14 -7.84
C ASP A 92 -6.81 -3.83 -7.81
N LEU A 93 -5.99 -4.87 -8.02
CA LEU A 93 -4.52 -4.75 -8.08
C LEU A 93 -4.03 -4.06 -9.35
N ALA A 94 -4.89 -3.84 -10.35
CA ALA A 94 -4.61 -3.02 -11.52
C ALA A 94 -4.98 -1.55 -11.32
N ALA A 95 -5.63 -1.18 -10.21
CA ALA A 95 -6.03 0.19 -9.93
C ALA A 95 -4.83 1.16 -9.99
N SER A 96 -5.13 2.39 -10.42
CA SER A 96 -4.16 3.48 -10.40
C SER A 96 -3.75 3.78 -8.96
N ILE A 97 -2.46 4.04 -8.76
CA ILE A 97 -1.90 4.38 -7.44
C ILE A 97 -1.08 5.66 -7.63
N SER A 98 -1.47 6.75 -6.96
CA SER A 98 -0.64 7.94 -6.84
C SER A 98 0.01 8.00 -5.46
N ARG A 99 1.27 8.43 -5.43
CA ARG A 99 2.02 8.70 -4.20
C ARG A 99 2.19 10.20 -4.08
N GLU A 100 1.67 10.77 -3.00
CA GLU A 100 1.71 12.21 -2.76
C GLU A 100 2.31 12.48 -1.38
N THR A 101 2.93 13.65 -1.20
CA THR A 101 3.41 14.10 0.10
C THR A 101 2.39 15.07 0.69
N VAL A 102 1.77 14.67 1.80
CA VAL A 102 0.74 15.46 2.50
C VAL A 102 1.24 15.70 3.92
N GLN A 103 1.36 16.96 4.33
CA GLN A 103 1.97 17.37 5.61
C GLN A 103 3.32 16.69 5.91
N GLY A 104 4.15 16.49 4.88
CA GLY A 104 5.45 15.84 5.00
C GLY A 104 5.40 14.32 5.21
N LYS A 105 4.24 13.68 5.03
CA LYS A 105 4.04 12.23 5.07
C LYS A 105 3.75 11.68 3.69
N THR A 106 4.20 10.46 3.46
CA THR A 106 3.92 9.70 2.26
C THR A 106 2.51 9.12 2.33
N VAL A 107 1.65 9.53 1.40
CA VAL A 107 0.27 9.06 1.31
C VAL A 107 0.04 8.44 -0.06
N PHE A 108 -0.57 7.25 -0.07
CA PHE A 108 -0.99 6.56 -1.27
C PHE A 108 -2.47 6.78 -1.50
N PHE A 109 -2.84 7.15 -2.72
CA PHE A 109 -4.23 7.23 -3.16
C PHE A 109 -4.45 6.18 -4.24
N VAL A 110 -5.43 5.30 -4.02
CA VAL A 110 -5.80 4.22 -4.94
C VAL A 110 -7.10 4.56 -5.64
N ASN A 111 -7.13 4.41 -6.97
CA ASN A 111 -8.26 4.74 -7.82
C ASN A 111 -8.81 6.16 -7.61
N LYS A 112 -7.91 7.14 -7.45
CA LYS A 112 -8.28 8.55 -7.34
C LYS A 112 -8.81 9.04 -8.69
N SER A 113 -10.00 9.65 -8.68
CA SER A 113 -10.61 10.25 -9.87
C SER A 113 -11.04 11.70 -9.60
N GLU A 114 -11.36 12.44 -10.66
CA GLU A 114 -11.89 13.81 -10.53
C GLU A 114 -13.36 13.84 -10.08
N TYR A 115 -14.08 12.73 -10.21
CA TYR A 115 -15.54 12.68 -10.03
C TYR A 115 -15.98 12.06 -8.70
N ALA A 116 -15.08 11.34 -8.02
CA ALA A 116 -15.37 10.65 -6.77
C ALA A 116 -14.11 10.60 -5.91
N GLY A 117 -14.31 10.46 -4.60
CA GLY A 117 -13.24 10.15 -3.66
C GLY A 117 -12.51 8.85 -4.04
N PRO A 118 -11.24 8.70 -3.61
CA PRO A 118 -10.45 7.50 -3.91
C PRO A 118 -11.01 6.27 -3.20
N ASP A 119 -10.80 5.10 -3.78
CA ASP A 119 -11.25 3.84 -3.18
C ASP A 119 -10.49 3.53 -1.88
N LEU A 120 -9.21 3.91 -1.82
CA LEU A 120 -8.36 3.70 -0.66
C LEU A 120 -7.35 4.84 -0.52
N ILE A 121 -7.23 5.38 0.68
CA ILE A 121 -6.10 6.21 1.12
C ILE A 121 -5.30 5.42 2.15
N ALA A 122 -3.98 5.38 2.00
CA ALA A 122 -3.11 4.74 2.98
C ALA A 122 -1.91 5.61 3.36
N CYS A 123 -1.63 5.70 4.66
CA CYS A 123 -0.43 6.36 5.20
C CYS A 123 0.29 5.39 6.14
N PHE A 124 1.49 4.96 5.75
CA PHE A 124 2.30 4.02 6.52
C PHE A 124 3.51 4.68 7.20
N ASP A 125 3.58 6.01 7.15
CA ASP A 125 4.58 6.77 7.90
C ASP A 125 4.16 6.90 9.37
N THR A 126 5.14 7.08 10.25
CA THR A 126 4.91 7.39 11.66
C THR A 126 4.74 8.89 11.89
N GLY A 127 4.19 9.27 13.04
CA GLY A 127 3.91 10.65 13.39
C GLY A 127 2.73 11.26 12.62
N VAL A 128 1.69 10.48 12.36
CA VAL A 128 0.39 10.94 11.82
C VAL A 128 -0.29 11.84 12.85
N THR A 129 -0.59 13.08 12.45
CA THR A 129 -1.25 14.10 13.26
C THR A 129 -2.74 14.16 12.99
N GLU A 130 -3.49 14.78 13.91
CA GLU A 130 -4.92 15.05 13.69
C GLU A 130 -5.18 15.93 12.46
N ASP A 131 -4.29 16.91 12.19
CA ASP A 131 -4.41 17.77 11.02
C ASP A 131 -4.25 17.00 9.71
N LEU A 132 -3.33 16.03 9.66
CA LEU A 132 -3.20 15.13 8.50
C LEU A 132 -4.46 14.30 8.32
N VAL A 133 -4.99 13.71 9.40
CA VAL A 133 -6.23 12.92 9.35
C VAL A 133 -7.40 13.76 8.81
N LYS A 134 -7.55 15.01 9.28
CA LYS A 134 -8.58 15.94 8.79
C LYS A 134 -8.41 16.27 7.31
N GLU A 135 -7.17 16.44 6.85
CA GLU A 135 -6.89 16.69 5.44
C GLU A 135 -7.27 15.47 4.57
N LEU A 136 -6.87 14.27 5.01
CA LEU A 136 -7.20 13.03 4.31
C LEU A 136 -8.70 12.73 4.29
N ALA A 137 -9.42 13.01 5.37
CA ALA A 137 -10.86 12.79 5.45
C ALA A 137 -11.66 13.67 4.47
N LYS A 138 -11.16 14.86 4.09
CA LYS A 138 -11.79 15.73 3.08
C LYS A 138 -11.76 15.16 1.67
N HIS A 139 -10.89 14.18 1.40
CA HIS A 139 -10.91 13.47 0.12
C HIS A 139 -12.04 12.45 0.02
N GLU A 140 -12.79 12.25 1.10
CA GLU A 140 -13.93 11.33 1.18
C GLU A 140 -13.63 9.92 0.62
N PRO A 141 -12.56 9.26 1.08
CA PRO A 141 -12.20 7.95 0.58
C PRO A 141 -13.26 6.91 0.97
N VAL A 142 -13.41 5.85 0.18
CA VAL A 142 -14.22 4.70 0.61
C VAL A 142 -13.56 4.03 1.82
N LYS A 143 -12.22 3.97 1.81
CA LYS A 143 -11.42 3.30 2.84
C LYS A 143 -10.16 4.10 3.21
N ALA A 144 -9.81 4.13 4.49
CA ALA A 144 -8.59 4.78 4.98
C ALA A 144 -7.77 3.82 5.87
N VAL A 145 -6.47 3.69 5.60
CA VAL A 145 -5.55 2.85 6.39
C VAL A 145 -4.37 3.62 6.94
N PHE A 146 -4.10 3.36 8.22
CA PHE A 146 -2.95 3.87 8.94
C PHE A 146 -2.18 2.71 9.60
N ARG A 147 -0.93 2.94 10.00
CA ARG A 147 -0.25 2.03 10.93
C ARG A 147 -0.77 2.24 12.34
N ASP A 148 -0.87 1.16 13.11
CA ASP A 148 -1.33 1.17 14.48
C ASP A 148 -0.43 2.02 15.39
N ASN A 149 0.88 1.89 15.21
CA ASN A 149 1.91 2.72 15.85
C ASN A 149 2.28 3.98 15.03
N GLY A 150 1.48 4.29 14.01
CA GLY A 150 1.73 5.41 13.09
C GLY A 150 1.36 6.77 13.67
N PHE A 151 0.50 6.84 14.68
CA PHE A 151 -0.02 8.09 15.24
C PHE A 151 0.96 8.77 16.20
N VAL A 152 0.92 10.11 16.28
CA VAL A 152 1.73 10.86 17.27
C VAL A 152 1.30 10.61 18.72
N SER A 153 0.06 10.16 18.94
CA SER A 153 -0.45 9.80 20.27
C SER A 153 -1.68 8.89 20.16
N ASP A 154 -1.95 8.14 21.24
CA ASP A 154 -3.16 7.31 21.37
C ASP A 154 -4.44 8.15 21.30
N ALA A 155 -4.39 9.41 21.73
CA ALA A 155 -5.53 10.32 21.60
C ALA A 155 -5.89 10.57 20.13
N VAL A 156 -4.91 10.78 19.26
CA VAL A 156 -5.16 10.93 17.81
C VAL A 156 -5.69 9.63 17.22
N LYS A 157 -5.13 8.48 17.62
CA LYS A 157 -5.61 7.16 17.19
C LYS A 157 -7.08 6.93 17.56
N ILE A 158 -7.47 7.21 18.80
CA ILE A 158 -8.86 7.08 19.27
C ILE A 158 -9.79 8.05 18.52
N ASN A 159 -9.32 9.25 18.23
CA ASN A 159 -10.12 10.29 17.58
C ASN A 159 -10.24 10.10 16.06
N VAL A 160 -9.40 9.28 15.42
CA VAL A 160 -9.35 9.12 13.96
C VAL A 160 -10.73 8.75 13.39
N GLU A 161 -11.40 7.77 14.00
CA GLU A 161 -12.72 7.33 13.55
C GLU A 161 -13.75 8.45 13.69
N GLN A 162 -13.68 9.25 14.76
CA GLN A 162 -14.61 10.35 14.97
C GLN A 162 -14.41 11.45 13.92
N ILE A 163 -13.15 11.76 13.55
CA ILE A 163 -12.84 12.74 12.50
C ILE A 163 -13.41 12.28 11.16
N PHE A 164 -13.20 11.02 10.79
CA PHE A 164 -13.80 10.46 9.57
C PHE A 164 -15.32 10.44 9.66
N ARG A 165 -15.94 10.01 10.77
CA ARG A 165 -17.40 10.06 10.92
C ARG A 165 -18.00 11.46 10.74
N GLN A 166 -17.26 12.51 11.09
CA GLN A 166 -17.70 13.90 10.93
C GLN A 166 -17.50 14.43 9.51
N LEU A 167 -16.38 14.11 8.86
CA LEU A 167 -15.97 14.69 7.58
C LEU A 167 -16.29 13.80 6.37
N SER A 168 -16.21 12.49 6.53
CA SER A 168 -16.58 11.48 5.54
C SER A 168 -17.28 10.28 6.22
N PRO A 169 -18.58 10.40 6.51
CA PRO A 169 -19.32 9.43 7.33
C PRO A 169 -19.36 8.00 6.79
N THR A 170 -19.07 7.83 5.50
CA THR A 170 -19.10 6.56 4.78
C THR A 170 -17.73 5.89 4.68
N THR A 171 -16.65 6.54 5.11
CA THR A 171 -15.30 5.94 5.09
C THR A 171 -15.17 4.83 6.13
N ASP A 172 -14.67 3.67 5.70
CA ASP A 172 -14.19 2.62 6.60
C ASP A 172 -12.72 2.87 6.98
N VAL A 173 -12.44 2.97 8.28
CA VAL A 173 -11.11 3.31 8.80
C VAL A 173 -10.50 2.11 9.49
N LYS A 174 -9.25 1.78 9.16
CA LYS A 174 -8.52 0.68 9.81
C LYS A 174 -7.09 1.08 10.14
N SER A 175 -6.61 0.57 11.27
CA SER A 175 -5.19 0.59 11.61
C SER A 175 -4.63 -0.82 11.51
N ILE A 176 -3.42 -0.96 10.96
CA ILE A 176 -2.72 -2.24 10.81
C ILE A 176 -1.38 -2.27 11.53
#